data_AF-A0A8T0MID4-F1
#
_entry.id   AF-A0A8T0MID4-F1
#
_cell.length_a   1.000
_cell.length_b   1.000
_cell.length_c   1.000
_cell.angle_alpha   90.00
_cell.angle_beta   90.00
_cell.angle_gamma   90.00
#
_symmetry.space_group_name_H-M   'P 1'
#
loop_
_entity.id
_entity.type
_entity.pdbx_description
1 polymer ?
#
loop_
_entity_poly.entity_id
_entity_poly.type
_entity_poly.pdbx_seq_one_letter_code
_entity_poly.pdbx_strand_id
1 'polypeptide(L)'
;MNICLLSKWIFKLERGESNVCLNLLRNKYLGVKGLHAIKDSCIRGLKYEIHNGKKVRFWLDVWFEECPLKIRFPNLFKICNQKDCSVAECIEGEYLMLTFNRSLGW
;
A
#
# COMPACT_ATOMS: atom_id res chain seq x y z
N MET A 1 -13.76 15.23 -14.81
CA MET A 1 -13.24 13.84 -14.89
C MET A 1 -13.54 13.15 -13.56
N ASN A 2 -14.22 11.99 -13.55
CA ASN A 2 -14.64 11.35 -12.30
C ASN A 2 -13.44 10.62 -11.66
N ILE A 3 -12.76 11.33 -10.75
CA ILE A 3 -11.53 10.87 -10.09
C ILE A 3 -11.79 9.56 -9.34
N CYS A 4 -12.92 9.42 -8.64
CA CYS A 4 -13.26 8.21 -7.87
C CYS A 4 -13.39 6.96 -8.75
N LEU A 5 -13.96 7.09 -9.96
CA LEU A 5 -14.03 5.98 -10.90
C LEU A 5 -12.62 5.59 -11.39
N LEU A 6 -11.77 6.56 -11.72
CA LEU A 6 -10.38 6.31 -12.09
C LEU A 6 -9.61 5.63 -10.96
N SER A 7 -9.78 6.07 -9.70
CA SER A 7 -9.18 5.44 -8.52
C SER A 7 -9.55 3.96 -8.42
N LYS A 8 -10.84 3.64 -8.61
CA LYS A 8 -11.35 2.26 -8.57
C LYS A 8 -10.73 1.38 -9.66
N TRP A 9 -10.57 1.90 -10.87
CA TRP A 9 -9.96 1.17 -11.98
C TRP A 9 -8.44 1.02 -11.84
N ILE A 10 -7.74 2.04 -11.34
CA ILE A 10 -6.30 1.98 -11.01
C ILE A 10 -6.07 0.89 -9.97
N PHE A 11 -6.87 0.86 -8.90
CA PHE A 11 -6.78 -0.17 -7.87
C PHE A 11 -6.98 -1.59 -8.44
N LYS A 12 -7.93 -1.74 -9.38
CA LYS A 12 -8.17 -3.02 -10.07
C LYS A 12 -6.99 -3.43 -10.97
N LEU A 13 -6.33 -2.47 -11.63
CA LEU A 13 -5.14 -2.71 -12.47
C LEU A 13 -3.89 -3.08 -11.65
N GLU A 14 -3.73 -2.51 -10.45
CA GLU A 14 -2.60 -2.81 -9.55
C GLU A 14 -2.74 -4.18 -8.87
N ARG A 15 -3.96 -4.69 -8.68
CA ARG A 15 -4.22 -6.03 -8.13
C ARG A 15 -3.71 -7.20 -8.98
N GLY A 16 -3.20 -6.94 -10.18
CA GLY A 16 -2.62 -7.97 -11.07
C GLY A 16 -3.64 -8.73 -11.91
N GLU A 17 -4.90 -8.30 -11.93
CA GLU A 17 -5.89 -8.80 -12.88
C GLU A 17 -5.44 -8.42 -14.30
N SER A 18 -5.21 -9.41 -15.16
CA SER A 18 -4.75 -9.19 -16.53
C SER A 18 -5.77 -9.75 -17.51
N ASN A 19 -6.25 -8.88 -18.40
CA ASN A 19 -6.98 -9.22 -19.61
C ASN A 19 -6.63 -8.19 -20.68
N VAL A 20 -6.99 -8.47 -21.94
CA VAL A 20 -6.63 -7.60 -23.08
C VAL A 20 -7.10 -6.15 -22.87
N CYS A 21 -8.32 -5.97 -22.35
CA CYS A 21 -8.87 -4.66 -22.03
C CYS A 21 -8.07 -3.95 -20.91
N LEU A 22 -7.64 -4.68 -19.88
CA LEU A 22 -6.84 -4.15 -18.78
C LEU A 22 -5.44 -3.76 -19.25
N ASN A 23 -4.83 -4.49 -20.19
CA ASN A 23 -3.53 -4.11 -20.77
C ASN A 23 -3.60 -2.82 -21.60
N LEU A 24 -4.68 -2.64 -22.37
CA LEU A 24 -4.93 -1.39 -23.10
C LEU A 24 -5.15 -0.22 -22.14
N LEU A 25 -5.92 -0.43 -21.07
CA LEU A 25 -6.09 0.57 -20.00
C LEU A 25 -4.77 0.86 -19.28
N ARG A 26 -3.94 -0.15 -19.03
CA ARG A 26 -2.61 0.02 -18.44
C ARG A 26 -1.73 0.92 -19.31
N ASN A 27 -1.64 0.64 -20.61
CA ASN A 27 -0.83 1.45 -21.52
C ASN A 27 -1.39 2.87 -21.69
N LYS A 28 -2.72 3.02 -21.77
CA LYS A 28 -3.36 4.33 -21.98
C LYS A 28 -3.30 5.22 -20.74
N TYR A 29 -3.48 4.65 -19.53
CA TYR A 29 -3.62 5.42 -18.31
C TYR A 29 -2.41 5.32 -17.38
N LEU A 30 -1.72 4.19 -17.29
CA LEU A 30 -0.55 4.01 -16.42
C LEU A 30 0.80 4.31 -17.11
N GLY A 31 0.82 4.49 -18.44
CA GLY A 31 2.04 4.71 -19.22
C GLY A 31 2.60 6.13 -19.22
N VAL A 32 1.90 7.14 -18.68
CA VAL A 32 2.28 8.55 -18.84
C VAL A 32 2.32 9.30 -17.51
N LYS A 33 3.39 10.11 -17.33
CA LYS A 33 3.79 10.90 -16.15
C LYS A 33 2.68 11.67 -15.41
N GLY A 34 1.51 11.88 -16.02
CA GLY A 34 0.36 12.55 -15.40
C GLY A 34 -0.34 11.75 -14.30
N LEU A 35 -0.20 10.42 -14.26
CA LEU A 35 -0.96 9.58 -13.32
C LEU A 35 -0.29 9.37 -11.96
N HIS A 36 0.97 9.77 -11.75
CA HIS A 36 1.63 9.64 -10.44
C HIS A 36 0.89 10.46 -9.36
N ALA A 37 0.44 11.66 -9.71
CA ALA A 37 -0.33 12.52 -8.81
C ALA A 37 -1.70 11.91 -8.44
N ILE A 38 -2.36 11.23 -9.39
CA ILE A 38 -3.63 10.54 -9.14
C ILE A 38 -3.37 9.29 -8.30
N LYS A 39 -2.34 8.51 -8.63
CA LYS A 39 -1.93 7.32 -7.86
C LYS A 39 -1.64 7.69 -6.39
N ASP A 40 -0.86 8.72 -6.14
CA ASP A 40 -0.57 9.20 -4.79
C ASP A 40 -1.82 9.68 -4.06
N SER A 41 -2.72 10.37 -4.77
CA SER A 41 -3.99 10.84 -4.19
C SER A 41 -4.98 9.69 -3.93
N CYS A 42 -4.97 8.65 -4.76
CA CYS A 42 -5.80 7.47 -4.58
C CYS A 42 -5.30 6.64 -3.39
N ILE A 43 -4.00 6.39 -3.29
CA ILE A 43 -3.41 5.63 -2.17
C ILE A 43 -3.69 6.33 -0.83
N ARG A 44 -3.69 7.66 -0.80
CA ARG A 44 -4.05 8.43 0.41
C ARG A 44 -5.51 8.27 0.86
N GLY A 45 -6.43 7.95 -0.05
CA GLY A 45 -7.87 7.82 0.25
C GLY A 45 -8.37 6.38 0.37
N LEU A 46 -7.51 5.38 0.17
CA LEU A 46 -7.88 3.97 0.18
C LEU A 46 -7.58 3.34 1.54
N LYS A 47 -8.62 3.01 2.30
CA LYS A 47 -8.53 2.21 3.52
C LYS A 47 -8.75 0.73 3.20
N TYR A 48 -7.81 -0.11 3.62
CA TYR A 48 -7.85 -1.55 3.39
C TYR A 48 -8.46 -2.24 4.60
N GLU A 49 -9.50 -3.03 4.36
CA GLU A 49 -10.00 -3.97 5.36
C GLU A 49 -9.09 -5.20 5.42
N ILE A 50 -8.54 -5.44 6.61
CA ILE A 50 -7.63 -6.56 6.84
C ILE A 50 -8.45 -7.85 6.84
N HIS A 51 -8.29 -8.64 5.79
CA HIS A 51 -8.78 -10.01 5.75
C HIS A 51 -7.65 -10.95 6.17
N ASN A 52 -7.03 -11.62 5.21
CA ASN A 52 -5.85 -12.46 5.46
C ASN A 52 -4.53 -11.69 5.50
N GLY A 53 -4.54 -10.36 5.37
CA GLY A 53 -3.34 -9.50 5.42
C GLY A 53 -2.32 -9.63 4.28
N LYS A 54 -2.41 -10.65 3.41
CA LYS A 54 -1.36 -10.98 2.41
C LYS A 54 -1.20 -9.94 1.30
N LYS A 55 -2.24 -9.14 1.02
CA LYS A 55 -2.26 -8.12 -0.04
C LYS A 55 -2.15 -6.69 0.49
N VAL A 56 -1.92 -6.53 1.79
CA VAL A 56 -1.87 -5.24 2.47
C VAL A 56 -0.46 -5.04 2.99
N ARG A 57 0.21 -3.96 2.59
CA ARG A 57 1.58 -3.67 3.04
C ARG A 57 1.54 -2.99 4.40
N PHE A 58 2.27 -3.56 5.36
CA PHE A 58 2.26 -3.14 6.75
C PHE A 58 2.57 -1.64 6.92
N TRP A 59 3.60 -1.13 6.24
CA TRP A 59 4.02 0.27 6.41
C TRP A 59 3.35 1.26 5.45
N LEU A 60 3.00 0.78 4.25
CA LEU A 60 2.74 1.65 3.11
C LEU A 60 1.26 1.88 2.83
N ASP A 61 0.39 0.95 3.22
CA ASP A 61 -1.04 1.04 2.97
C ASP A 61 -1.78 1.57 4.21
N VAL A 62 -2.93 2.21 4.01
CA VAL A 62 -3.82 2.62 5.12
C VAL A 62 -4.68 1.43 5.48
N TRP A 63 -4.25 0.64 6.44
CA TRP A 63 -5.04 -0.50 6.96
C TRP A 63 -5.25 -0.40 8.48
N PHE A 64 -4.54 0.54 9.10
CA PHE A 64 -4.70 0.95 10.48
C PHE A 64 -5.03 2.46 10.50
N GLU A 65 -6.17 2.81 11.08
CA GLU A 65 -6.68 4.19 11.17
C GLU A 65 -6.78 4.94 9.82
N GLU A 66 -6.34 6.20 9.74
CA GLU A 66 -6.60 7.14 8.65
C GLU A 66 -5.36 7.45 7.79
N CYS A 67 -4.17 6.99 8.17
CA CYS A 67 -2.95 7.18 7.39
C CYS A 67 -2.00 5.97 7.50
N PRO A 68 -1.08 5.76 6.54
CA PRO A 68 -0.15 4.64 6.61
C PRO A 68 0.78 4.76 7.81
N LEU A 69 1.16 3.62 8.39
CA LEU A 69 2.02 3.58 9.58
C LEU A 69 3.37 4.29 9.38
N LYS A 70 3.92 4.33 8.15
CA LYS A 70 5.16 5.07 7.87
C LYS A 70 5.05 6.58 8.12
N ILE A 71 3.85 7.15 7.98
CA ILE A 71 3.60 8.58 8.18
C ILE A 71 3.50 8.87 9.67
N ARG A 72 2.82 7.99 10.40
CA ARG A 72 2.63 8.13 11.84
C ARG A 72 3.89 7.83 12.65
N PHE A 73 4.64 6.81 12.26
CA PHE A 73 5.85 6.36 12.95
C PHE A 73 7.08 6.41 12.03
N PRO A 74 7.47 7.60 11.54
CA PRO A 74 8.53 7.73 10.53
C PRO A 74 9.89 7.26 11.05
N ASN A 75 10.19 7.49 12.33
CA ASN A 75 11.43 7.03 12.95
C ASN A 75 11.49 5.50 13.04
N LEU A 76 10.37 4.85 13.40
CA LEU A 76 10.27 3.40 13.49
C LEU A 76 10.40 2.75 12.10
N PHE A 77 9.73 3.33 11.10
CA PHE A 77 9.85 2.91 9.71
C PHE A 77 11.30 3.03 9.19
N LYS A 78 12.00 4.11 9.55
CA LYS A 78 13.39 4.34 9.13
C LYS A 78 14.32 3.22 9.58
N ILE A 79 14.18 2.76 10.83
CA ILE A 79 15.02 1.72 11.42
C ILE A 79 14.52 0.29 11.12
N CYS A 80 13.30 0.13 10.60
CA CYS A 80 12.76 -1.18 10.22
C CYS A 80 13.47 -1.76 8.98
N ASN A 81 13.82 -3.05 9.03
CA ASN A 81 14.42 -3.75 7.90
C ASN A 81 13.34 -4.15 6.87
N GLN A 82 12.18 -4.60 7.34
CA GLN A 82 11.07 -5.06 6.49
C GLN A 82 10.12 -3.92 6.11
N LYS A 83 10.54 -3.04 5.18
CA LYS A 83 9.74 -1.89 4.74
C LYS A 83 8.56 -2.24 3.83
N ASP A 84 8.69 -3.30 3.04
CA ASP A 84 7.70 -3.73 2.03
C ASP A 84 6.96 -5.03 2.41
N CYS A 85 6.99 -5.45 3.69
CA CYS A 85 6.26 -6.64 4.12
C CYS A 85 4.74 -6.46 4.08
N SER A 86 4.03 -7.58 3.91
CA SER A 86 2.59 -7.64 4.10
C SER A 86 2.21 -7.72 5.58
N VAL A 87 0.98 -7.35 5.92
CA VAL A 87 0.44 -7.47 7.29
C VAL A 87 0.47 -8.92 7.77
N ALA A 88 0.23 -9.89 6.87
CA ALA A 88 0.26 -11.32 7.22
C ALA A 88 1.66 -11.84 7.56
N GLU A 89 2.71 -11.27 6.97
CA GLU A 89 4.09 -11.63 7.26
C GLU A 89 4.60 -10.95 8.52
N CYS A 90 4.04 -9.77 8.83
CA CYS A 90 4.50 -8.93 9.92
C CYS A 90 3.72 -9.14 11.22
N ILE A 91 2.57 -9.82 11.19
CA ILE A 91 1.78 -10.17 12.38
C ILE A 91 1.52 -11.67 12.41
N GLU A 92 2.01 -12.34 13.46
CA GLU A 92 1.73 -13.74 13.75
C GLU A 92 1.05 -13.86 15.13
N GLY A 93 -0.27 -14.03 15.13
CA GLY A 93 -1.07 -13.97 16.35
C GLY A 93 -1.06 -12.57 16.97
N GLU A 94 -0.56 -12.45 18.20
CA GLU A 94 -0.37 -11.17 18.91
C GLU A 94 1.05 -10.61 18.76
N TYR A 95 1.93 -11.31 18.03
CA TYR A 95 3.34 -10.95 17.92
C TYR A 95 3.65 -10.21 16.62
N LEU A 96 4.46 -9.16 16.73
CA LEU A 96 4.95 -8.35 15.61
C LEU A 96 6.32 -8.85 15.14
N MET A 97 6.37 -9.44 13.95
CA MET A 97 7.57 -10.05 13.36
C MET A 97 8.43 -9.05 12.57
N LEU A 98 8.70 -7.88 13.18
CA LEU A 98 9.55 -6.84 12.60
C LEU A 98 10.94 -6.85 13.23
N THR A 99 11.96 -6.65 12.40
CA THR A 99 13.34 -6.47 12.86
C THR A 99 13.78 -5.03 12.61
N PHE A 100 14.60 -4.51 13.52
CA PHE A 100 15.06 -3.12 13.50
C PHE A 100 16.59 -3.06 13.55
N ASN A 101 17.18 -2.09 12.85
CA ASN A 101 18.64 -1.93 12.75
C ASN A 101 19.30 -1.34 14.01
N ARG A 102 18.51 -1.04 15.03
CA ARG A 102 18.91 -0.63 16.37
C ARG A 102 17.94 -1.27 17.35
N SER A 103 18.40 -1.62 18.55
CA SER A 103 17.48 -1.88 19.65
C SER A 103 16.63 -0.63 19.84
N LEU A 104 15.31 -0.82 19.95
CA LEU A 104 14.46 0.15 20.60
C LEU A 104 15.05 0.24 22.01
N GLY A 105 15.82 1.28 22.30
CA GLY A 105 16.32 1.49 23.66
C GLY A 105 15.09 1.72 24.53
N TRP A 106 14.75 0.71 25.35
CA TRP A 106 13.78 0.81 26.42
C TRP A 106 14.47 1.44 27.64
#